data_AF-A0A172TAM7-F1
#
_entry.id   AF-A0A172TAM7-F1
#
_cell.length_a   1.000
_cell.length_b   1.000
_cell.length_c   1.000
_cell.angle_alpha   90.00
_cell.angle_beta   90.00
_cell.angle_gamma   90.00
#
_symmetry.space_group_name_H-M   'P 1'
#
loop_
_entity.id
_entity.type
_entity.pdbx_description
1 polymer ?
#
loop_
_entity_poly.entity_id
_entity_poly.type
_entity_poly.pdbx_seq_one_letter_code
_entity_poly.pdbx_strand_id
1 'polypeptide(L)'
;MNEPMNTLACRHNRHLQGVTLIELLVGMTLAVLVLATAFNLFTSSTKTASDLQNRNELQAELQIAQNYLAAQVREAVYVFPNNTTLNLGTGYTTKRPVTGSWRIGSAAAPVLAFIKPPEDVTVNCPANENGCYKFYAYYPVLRSYWVGNATSYNNPGQDPQNDNRWVLAEYRANYSTPPLLSTLSSAYTPPAGGQGRLLLDYVQPTALALAGTPTLFVQQDAPAPANVQASGSVSVTLNFALSRQLRGSVMNLPGRGASTPAADTVRAVTVFPRNLGSLAP
;
A
#
# COMPACT_ATOMS: atom_id res chain seq x y z
N MET A 1 9.95 92.93 -61.14
CA MET A 1 8.77 92.05 -60.92
C MET A 1 9.34 90.68 -60.61
N ASN A 2 9.61 90.37 -59.34
CA ASN A 2 8.68 89.70 -58.38
C ASN A 2 8.22 88.37 -59.01
N GLU A 3 8.62 87.17 -58.55
CA GLU A 3 8.70 86.64 -57.18
C GLU A 3 9.79 85.54 -57.03
N PRO A 4 10.38 85.32 -55.84
CA PRO A 4 11.04 84.07 -55.49
C PRO A 4 10.07 83.10 -54.78
N MET A 5 9.95 81.89 -55.32
CA MET A 5 9.16 80.79 -54.74
C MET A 5 9.94 80.15 -53.58
N ASN A 6 9.45 80.40 -52.36
CA ASN A 6 10.04 79.96 -51.11
C ASN A 6 9.24 78.75 -50.57
N THR A 7 9.97 77.69 -50.23
CA THR A 7 9.70 76.70 -49.16
C THR A 7 8.35 75.94 -49.17
N LEU A 8 8.33 74.62 -49.00
CA LEU A 8 8.34 73.99 -47.68
C LEU A 8 8.68 72.49 -47.80
N ALA A 9 9.91 72.11 -47.44
CA ALA A 9 10.21 70.74 -47.04
C ALA A 9 9.99 70.64 -45.53
N CYS A 10 8.84 70.09 -45.13
CA CYS A 10 8.52 69.81 -43.74
C CYS A 10 9.40 68.65 -43.25
N ARG A 11 10.53 68.98 -42.62
CA ARG A 11 11.46 68.00 -42.04
C ARG A 11 10.84 67.45 -40.76
N HIS A 12 10.24 66.27 -40.87
CA HIS A 12 9.72 65.50 -39.74
C HIS A 12 10.89 65.06 -38.85
N ASN A 13 11.13 65.82 -37.78
CA ASN A 13 12.07 65.43 -36.73
C ASN A 13 11.52 64.21 -36.01
N ARG A 14 12.01 63.02 -36.36
CA ARG A 14 11.91 61.85 -35.48
C ARG A 14 12.72 62.17 -34.23
N HIS A 15 12.04 62.50 -33.13
CA HIS A 15 12.64 62.43 -31.81
C HIS A 15 13.06 60.98 -31.57
N LEU A 16 14.33 60.68 -31.83
CA LEU A 16 14.99 59.50 -31.30
C LEU A 16 15.11 59.75 -29.79
N GLN A 17 14.07 59.37 -29.05
CA GLN A 17 14.13 59.26 -27.59
C GLN A 17 15.18 58.18 -27.29
N GLY A 18 16.37 58.61 -26.87
CA GLY A 18 17.42 57.71 -26.42
C GLY A 18 16.94 56.99 -25.17
N VAL A 19 16.92 55.66 -25.22
CA VAL A 19 16.63 54.81 -24.05
C VAL A 19 17.58 55.22 -22.94
N THR A 20 17.04 55.66 -21.81
CA THR A 20 17.87 56.02 -20.66
C THR A 20 18.36 54.75 -19.97
N LEU A 21 19.53 54.81 -19.34
CA LEU A 21 20.11 53.66 -18.62
C LEU A 21 19.17 53.14 -17.53
N ILE A 22 18.38 54.03 -16.93
CA ILE A 22 17.34 53.72 -15.93
C ILE A 22 16.20 52.90 -16.54
N GLU A 23 15.75 53.27 -17.74
CA GLU A 23 14.65 52.60 -18.43
C GLU A 23 15.01 51.16 -18.82
N LEU A 24 16.28 50.95 -19.22
CA LEU A 24 16.82 49.62 -19.49
C LEU A 24 16.95 48.77 -18.22
N LEU A 25 17.36 49.37 -17.09
CA LEU A 25 17.44 48.69 -15.79
C LEU A 25 16.04 48.25 -15.29
N VAL A 26 15.04 49.13 -15.40
CA VAL A 26 13.65 48.82 -15.03
C VAL A 26 13.09 47.70 -15.90
N GLY A 27 13.32 47.76 -17.23
CA GLY A 27 12.91 46.71 -18.15
C GLY A 27 13.51 45.34 -17.81
N MET A 28 14.82 45.28 -17.51
CA MET A 28 15.48 44.04 -17.09
C MET A 28 14.94 43.51 -15.76
N THR A 29 14.69 44.39 -14.80
CA THR A 29 14.17 44.01 -13.48
C THR A 29 12.77 43.39 -13.62
N LEU A 30 11.90 43.98 -14.45
CA LEU A 30 10.57 43.43 -14.73
C LEU A 30 10.65 42.09 -15.48
N ALA A 31 11.56 41.96 -16.44
CA ALA A 31 11.77 40.71 -17.18
C ALA A 31 12.20 39.57 -16.24
N VAL A 32 13.14 39.83 -15.31
CA VAL A 32 13.58 38.84 -14.31
C VAL A 32 12.43 38.47 -13.36
N LEU A 33 11.61 39.44 -12.93
CA LEU A 33 10.46 39.18 -12.07
C LEU A 33 9.46 38.25 -12.74
N VAL A 34 9.10 38.51 -14.00
CA VAL A 34 8.18 37.67 -14.78
C VAL A 34 8.77 36.28 -15.02
N LEU A 35 10.06 36.19 -15.33
CA LEU A 35 10.71 34.89 -15.53
C LEU A 35 10.75 34.07 -14.23
N ALA A 36 11.00 34.71 -13.09
CA ALA A 36 11.01 34.06 -11.78
C ALA A 36 9.62 33.51 -11.40
N THR A 37 8.54 34.27 -11.65
CA THR A 37 7.18 33.79 -11.40
C THR A 37 6.81 32.64 -12.33
N ALA A 38 7.14 32.72 -13.62
CA ALA A 38 6.94 31.63 -14.57
C ALA A 38 7.70 30.34 -14.17
N PHE A 39 8.96 30.48 -13.72
CA PHE A 39 9.77 29.35 -13.24
C PHE A 39 9.17 28.68 -11.99
N ASN A 40 8.66 29.47 -11.05
CA ASN A 40 7.97 28.95 -9.88
C ASN A 40 6.69 28.19 -10.24
N LEU A 41 5.88 28.71 -11.17
CA LEU A 41 4.69 28.04 -11.67
C LEU A 41 5.02 26.73 -12.38
N PHE A 42 6.07 26.72 -13.20
CA PHE A 42 6.53 25.52 -13.90
C PHE A 42 7.00 24.44 -12.91
N THR A 43 7.77 24.83 -11.90
CA THR A 43 8.27 23.91 -10.85
C THR A 43 7.12 23.36 -10.00
N SER A 44 6.15 24.20 -9.64
CA SER A 44 4.94 23.79 -8.92
C SER A 44 4.10 22.80 -9.72
N SER A 45 3.91 23.07 -11.02
CA SER A 45 3.17 22.18 -11.93
C SER A 45 3.85 20.82 -12.07
N THR A 46 5.18 20.82 -12.25
CA THR A 46 5.97 19.58 -12.37
C THR A 46 5.92 18.75 -11.08
N LYS A 47 6.00 19.42 -9.91
CA LYS A 47 5.85 18.75 -8.61
C LYS A 47 4.47 18.14 -8.44
N THR A 48 3.42 18.90 -8.77
CA THR A 48 2.04 18.43 -8.67
C THR A 48 1.79 17.23 -9.58
N ALA A 49 2.28 17.27 -10.83
CA ALA A 49 2.16 16.15 -11.76
C ALA A 49 2.88 14.88 -11.25
N SER A 50 4.08 15.04 -10.70
CA SER A 50 4.83 13.92 -10.11
C SER A 50 4.10 13.32 -8.90
N ASP A 51 3.55 14.16 -8.03
CA ASP A 51 2.82 13.71 -6.83
C ASP A 51 1.52 12.98 -7.21
N LEU A 52 0.81 13.47 -8.23
CA LEU A 52 -0.38 12.80 -8.77
C LEU A 52 -0.04 11.45 -9.40
N GLN A 53 1.05 11.37 -10.16
CA GLN A 53 1.51 10.10 -10.73
C GLN A 53 1.82 9.07 -9.65
N ASN A 54 2.57 9.46 -8.61
CA ASN A 54 2.90 8.58 -7.49
C ASN A 54 1.64 8.12 -6.73
N ARG A 55 0.64 9.00 -6.54
CA ARG A 55 -0.64 8.62 -5.91
C ARG A 55 -1.40 7.61 -6.75
N ASN A 56 -1.47 7.82 -8.05
CA ASN A 56 -2.15 6.92 -8.97
C ASN A 56 -1.49 5.54 -9.00
N GLU A 57 -0.16 5.49 -8.99
CA GLU A 57 0.61 4.24 -8.92
C GLU A 57 0.34 3.49 -7.61
N LEU A 58 0.48 4.15 -6.45
CA LEU A 58 0.18 3.55 -5.15
C LEU A 58 -1.28 3.09 -5.05
N GLN A 59 -2.21 3.81 -5.67
CA GLN A 59 -3.62 3.43 -5.70
C GLN A 59 -3.89 2.20 -6.58
N ALA A 60 -3.21 2.10 -7.72
CA ALA A 60 -3.26 0.92 -8.55
C ALA A 60 -2.67 -0.30 -7.81
N GLU A 61 -1.50 -0.17 -7.20
CA GLU A 61 -0.87 -1.23 -6.40
C GLU A 61 -1.75 -1.68 -5.24
N LEU A 62 -2.31 -0.74 -4.49
CA LEU A 62 -3.26 -1.02 -3.40
C LEU A 62 -4.46 -1.82 -3.89
N GLN A 63 -5.04 -1.43 -5.03
CA GLN A 63 -6.20 -2.10 -5.59
C GLN A 63 -5.86 -3.50 -6.09
N ILE A 64 -4.70 -3.69 -6.72
CA ILE A 64 -4.20 -4.99 -7.16
C ILE A 64 -3.99 -5.91 -5.96
N ALA A 65 -3.28 -5.44 -4.92
CA ALA A 65 -3.03 -6.22 -3.70
C ALA A 65 -4.32 -6.60 -2.97
N GLN A 66 -5.29 -5.68 -2.87
CA GLN A 66 -6.61 -5.98 -2.28
C GLN A 66 -7.38 -7.03 -3.09
N ASN A 67 -7.45 -6.87 -4.41
CA ASN A 67 -8.15 -7.82 -5.27
C ASN A 67 -7.50 -9.19 -5.23
N TYR A 68 -6.16 -9.23 -5.23
CA TYR A 68 -5.38 -10.45 -5.10
C TYR A 68 -5.70 -11.16 -3.78
N LEU A 69 -5.56 -10.48 -2.65
CA LEU A 69 -5.80 -11.06 -1.34
C LEU A 69 -7.27 -11.46 -1.16
N ALA A 70 -8.20 -10.65 -1.64
CA ALA A 70 -9.63 -10.98 -1.64
C ALA A 70 -9.94 -12.23 -2.46
N ALA A 71 -9.25 -12.47 -3.57
CA ALA A 71 -9.37 -13.72 -4.33
C ALA A 71 -8.86 -14.92 -3.53
N GLN A 72 -7.68 -14.80 -2.89
CA GLN A 72 -7.12 -15.87 -2.07
C GLN A 72 -8.05 -16.24 -0.89
N VAL A 73 -8.60 -15.23 -0.19
CA VAL A 73 -9.53 -15.44 0.93
C VAL A 73 -10.84 -16.07 0.46
N ARG A 74 -11.34 -15.70 -0.71
CA ARG A 74 -12.59 -16.25 -1.26
C ARG A 74 -12.52 -17.76 -1.48
N GLU A 75 -11.34 -18.26 -1.81
CA GLU A 75 -11.07 -19.68 -2.05
C GLU A 75 -10.80 -20.48 -0.77
N ALA A 76 -10.71 -19.83 0.40
CA ALA A 76 -10.37 -20.51 1.65
C ALA A 76 -11.38 -21.61 2.02
N VAL A 77 -10.85 -22.73 2.51
CA VAL A 77 -11.61 -23.85 3.10
C VAL A 77 -11.75 -23.73 4.61
N TYR A 78 -10.87 -22.95 5.24
CA TYR A 78 -10.88 -22.68 6.67
C TYR A 78 -10.19 -21.35 6.93
N VAL A 79 -10.81 -20.49 7.74
CA VAL A 79 -10.20 -19.23 8.21
C VAL A 79 -9.98 -19.35 9.71
N PHE A 80 -8.78 -19.08 10.19
CA PHE A 80 -8.50 -19.24 11.62
C PHE A 80 -9.27 -18.20 12.44
N PRO A 81 -9.99 -18.58 13.51
CA PRO A 81 -10.84 -17.67 14.26
C PRO A 81 -10.04 -16.63 15.05
N ASN A 82 -10.69 -15.55 15.48
CA ASN A 82 -10.06 -14.59 16.38
C ASN A 82 -9.55 -15.27 17.65
N ASN A 83 -8.50 -14.69 18.24
CA ASN A 83 -7.78 -15.21 19.40
C ASN A 83 -6.91 -16.46 19.17
N THR A 84 -6.89 -17.01 17.96
CA THR A 84 -5.92 -18.04 17.58
C THR A 84 -4.50 -17.46 17.65
N THR A 85 -3.61 -18.14 18.36
CA THR A 85 -2.19 -17.78 18.40
C THR A 85 -1.46 -18.53 17.29
N LEU A 86 -0.74 -17.81 16.44
CA LEU A 86 0.03 -18.39 15.33
C LEU A 86 1.51 -18.39 15.68
N ASN A 87 2.19 -19.50 15.41
CA ASN A 87 3.64 -19.59 15.46
C ASN A 87 4.20 -19.73 14.05
N LEU A 88 4.44 -18.60 13.38
CA LEU A 88 5.00 -18.59 12.01
C LEU A 88 6.50 -18.94 11.97
N GLY A 89 7.10 -19.34 13.10
CA GLY A 89 8.52 -19.63 13.23
C GLY A 89 9.39 -18.37 13.34
N THR A 90 10.69 -18.56 13.20
CA THR A 90 11.71 -17.51 13.35
C THR A 90 12.38 -17.22 12.01
N GLY A 91 12.44 -15.96 11.62
CA GLY A 91 13.13 -15.53 10.41
C GLY A 91 12.82 -14.09 10.07
N TYR A 92 13.53 -13.55 9.07
CA TYR A 92 13.30 -12.16 8.68
C TYR A 92 11.90 -11.94 8.11
N THR A 93 11.37 -12.95 7.42
CA THR A 93 10.07 -12.93 6.74
C THR A 93 8.89 -13.05 7.69
N THR A 94 9.07 -13.50 8.93
CA THR A 94 8.00 -13.75 9.91
C THR A 94 8.15 -12.91 11.18
N LYS A 95 9.10 -11.95 11.17
CA LYS A 95 9.36 -11.07 12.30
C LYS A 95 8.18 -10.14 12.52
N ARG A 96 7.60 -10.25 13.71
CA ARG A 96 6.53 -9.36 14.16
C ARG A 96 7.08 -7.93 14.36
N PRO A 97 6.37 -6.89 13.88
CA PRO A 97 6.81 -5.50 14.01
C PRO A 97 6.72 -4.97 15.45
N VAL A 98 6.04 -5.69 16.34
CA VAL A 98 5.89 -5.37 17.77
C VAL A 98 6.13 -6.62 18.64
N THR A 99 6.43 -6.44 19.92
CA THR A 99 6.76 -7.52 20.88
C THR A 99 5.57 -8.41 21.21
N GLY A 100 5.77 -9.73 21.28
CA GLY A 100 4.73 -10.73 21.59
C GLY A 100 4.46 -11.73 20.46
N SER A 101 3.39 -12.51 20.58
CA SER A 101 3.01 -13.55 19.61
C SER A 101 2.09 -13.05 18.51
N TRP A 102 2.11 -13.71 17.35
CA TRP A 102 1.09 -13.50 16.32
C TRP A 102 -0.25 -14.00 16.84
N ARG A 103 -1.27 -13.14 16.83
CA ARG A 103 -2.62 -13.48 17.30
C ARG A 103 -3.65 -12.87 16.39
N ILE A 104 -4.60 -13.68 15.92
CA ILE A 104 -5.66 -13.23 15.02
C ILE A 104 -6.60 -12.30 15.78
N GLY A 105 -6.98 -11.19 15.15
CA GLY A 105 -7.75 -10.11 15.76
C GLY A 105 -6.92 -9.08 16.55
N SER A 106 -5.59 -9.21 16.62
CA SER A 106 -4.72 -8.24 17.31
C SER A 106 -4.55 -6.93 16.52
N ALA A 107 -5.00 -5.81 17.07
CA ALA A 107 -4.85 -4.48 16.44
C ALA A 107 -3.40 -3.99 16.31
N ALA A 108 -2.50 -4.41 17.21
CA ALA A 108 -1.10 -3.95 17.22
C ALA A 108 -0.24 -4.58 16.12
N ALA A 109 -0.60 -5.77 15.68
CA ALA A 109 0.08 -6.55 14.63
C ALA A 109 -0.97 -7.44 13.96
N PRO A 110 -1.78 -6.86 13.07
CA PRO A 110 -2.90 -7.57 12.45
C PRO A 110 -2.39 -8.70 11.57
N VAL A 111 -2.91 -9.90 11.77
CA VAL A 111 -2.60 -11.08 10.96
C VAL A 111 -3.91 -11.73 10.54
N LEU A 112 -3.96 -12.12 9.26
CA LEU A 112 -5.01 -12.95 8.69
C LEU A 112 -4.38 -14.29 8.33
N ALA A 113 -5.00 -15.40 8.70
CA ALA A 113 -4.54 -16.72 8.27
C ALA A 113 -5.71 -17.60 7.87
N PHE A 114 -5.47 -18.44 6.86
CA PHE A 114 -6.46 -19.37 6.34
C PHE A 114 -5.79 -20.52 5.59
N ILE A 115 -6.58 -21.54 5.26
CA ILE A 115 -6.17 -22.70 4.49
C ILE A 115 -6.89 -22.66 3.16
N LYS A 116 -6.16 -22.91 2.08
CA LYS A 116 -6.69 -23.08 0.73
C LYS A 116 -6.76 -24.57 0.35
N PRO A 117 -7.74 -24.96 -0.48
CA PRO A 117 -7.79 -26.30 -1.03
C PRO A 117 -6.66 -26.49 -2.05
N PRO A 118 -6.39 -27.75 -2.45
CA PRO A 118 -5.61 -28.03 -3.65
C PRO A 118 -6.17 -27.29 -4.87
N GLU A 119 -5.29 -26.84 -5.74
CA GLU A 119 -5.66 -26.28 -7.05
C GLU A 119 -6.14 -27.37 -7.99
N ASP A 120 -5.56 -28.57 -7.86
CA ASP A 120 -5.92 -29.75 -8.64
C ASP A 120 -6.01 -30.97 -7.72
N VAL A 121 -7.24 -31.48 -7.56
CA VAL A 121 -7.54 -32.64 -6.72
C VAL A 121 -7.17 -33.98 -7.37
N THR A 122 -6.76 -33.98 -8.65
CA THR A 122 -6.38 -35.19 -9.39
C THR A 122 -4.92 -35.57 -9.21
N VAL A 123 -4.11 -34.66 -8.65
CA VAL A 123 -2.68 -34.87 -8.40
C VAL A 123 -2.39 -34.95 -6.91
N ASN A 124 -1.36 -35.72 -6.54
CA ASN A 124 -1.04 -35.99 -5.13
C ASN A 124 0.06 -35.06 -4.58
N CYS A 125 -0.13 -34.62 -3.33
CA CYS A 125 0.91 -34.01 -2.52
C CYS A 125 1.81 -35.09 -1.88
N PRO A 126 3.14 -34.90 -1.71
CA PRO A 126 3.94 -33.72 -2.05
C PRO A 126 4.57 -33.75 -3.45
N ALA A 127 4.24 -34.74 -4.28
CA ALA A 127 4.83 -34.88 -5.62
C ALA A 127 4.48 -33.70 -6.53
N ASN A 128 3.28 -33.12 -6.36
CA ASN A 128 2.86 -31.90 -7.04
C ASN A 128 2.23 -30.93 -6.05
N GLU A 129 2.77 -29.71 -5.97
CA GLU A 129 2.29 -28.64 -5.08
C GLU A 129 0.83 -28.24 -5.38
N ASN A 130 0.35 -28.44 -6.61
CA ASN A 130 -1.04 -28.15 -6.98
C ASN A 130 -2.03 -29.10 -6.29
N GLY A 131 -1.56 -30.28 -5.86
CA GLY A 131 -2.34 -31.26 -5.08
C GLY A 131 -2.30 -31.02 -3.57
N CYS A 132 -1.54 -30.03 -3.10
CA CYS A 132 -1.38 -29.78 -1.68
C CYS A 132 -2.42 -28.76 -1.19
N TYR A 133 -2.97 -28.99 0.00
CA TYR A 133 -3.54 -27.89 0.78
C TYR A 133 -2.44 -26.90 1.11
N LYS A 134 -2.79 -25.61 1.16
CA LYS A 134 -1.81 -24.53 1.40
C LYS A 134 -2.27 -23.67 2.56
N PHE A 135 -1.40 -23.49 3.56
CA PHE A 135 -1.58 -22.50 4.60
C PHE A 135 -1.12 -21.15 4.08
N TYR A 136 -1.96 -20.14 4.26
CA TYR A 136 -1.66 -18.74 3.95
C TYR A 136 -1.75 -17.91 5.22
N ALA A 137 -0.80 -16.99 5.40
CA ALA A 137 -0.91 -15.91 6.38
C ALA A 137 -0.45 -14.58 5.80
N TYR A 138 -1.22 -13.52 6.03
CA TYR A 138 -0.88 -12.15 5.65
C TYR A 138 -0.66 -11.32 6.90
N TYR A 139 0.46 -10.61 6.96
CA TYR A 139 0.83 -9.83 8.13
C TYR A 139 1.84 -8.72 7.79
N PRO A 140 1.85 -7.62 8.56
CA PRO A 140 2.82 -6.58 8.37
C PRO A 140 4.18 -6.95 8.98
N VAL A 141 5.27 -6.53 8.35
CA VAL A 141 6.63 -6.56 8.90
C VAL A 141 7.22 -5.15 8.83
N LEU A 142 8.11 -4.78 9.75
CA LEU A 142 8.79 -3.49 9.70
C LEU A 142 9.69 -3.42 8.46
N ARG A 143 9.54 -2.36 7.65
CA ARG A 143 10.23 -2.22 6.37
C ARG A 143 11.75 -2.23 6.51
N SER A 144 12.31 -1.47 7.45
CA SER A 144 13.77 -1.44 7.69
C SER A 144 14.35 -2.83 7.99
N TYR A 145 13.62 -3.61 8.80
CA TYR A 145 14.02 -4.97 9.12
C TYR A 145 13.90 -5.92 7.91
N TRP A 146 12.83 -5.78 7.12
CA TRP A 146 12.64 -6.55 5.90
C TRP A 146 13.74 -6.27 4.87
N VAL A 147 13.95 -5.00 4.53
CA VAL A 147 14.92 -4.55 3.52
C VAL A 147 16.36 -4.89 3.91
N GLY A 148 16.68 -4.86 5.22
CA GLY A 148 18.00 -5.25 5.72
C GLY A 148 18.35 -6.73 5.57
N ASN A 149 17.38 -7.61 5.27
CA ASN A 149 17.57 -9.05 5.18
C ASN A 149 17.08 -9.67 3.85
N ALA A 150 16.15 -9.01 3.15
CA ALA A 150 15.57 -9.51 1.92
C ALA A 150 16.56 -9.42 0.75
N THR A 151 16.47 -10.38 -0.18
CA THR A 151 17.29 -10.45 -1.39
C THR A 151 16.43 -10.55 -2.64
N SER A 152 17.00 -10.20 -3.79
CA SER A 152 16.35 -10.34 -5.12
C SER A 152 14.96 -9.69 -5.17
N TYR A 153 13.98 -10.34 -5.81
CA TYR A 153 12.60 -9.88 -5.97
C TYR A 153 11.85 -9.63 -4.67
N ASN A 154 12.33 -10.18 -3.55
CA ASN A 154 11.70 -9.97 -2.25
C ASN A 154 12.13 -8.64 -1.60
N ASN A 155 13.14 -7.95 -2.15
CA ASN A 155 13.64 -6.69 -1.61
C ASN A 155 13.04 -5.51 -2.39
N PRO A 156 12.19 -4.66 -1.76
CA PRO A 156 11.62 -3.48 -2.42
C PRO A 156 12.62 -2.34 -2.63
N GLY A 157 13.87 -2.49 -2.18
CA GLY A 157 14.92 -1.49 -2.27
C GLY A 157 15.02 -0.60 -1.04
N GLN A 158 16.18 0.04 -0.90
CA GLN A 158 16.48 0.96 0.20
C GLN A 158 15.62 2.23 0.06
N ASP A 159 14.94 2.62 1.15
CA ASP A 159 14.26 3.91 1.26
C ASP A 159 14.27 4.37 2.73
N PRO A 160 15.38 4.97 3.18
CA PRO A 160 15.57 5.35 4.58
C PRO A 160 14.50 6.32 5.11
N GLN A 161 13.82 7.08 4.22
CA GLN A 161 12.74 7.98 4.63
C GLN A 161 11.49 7.23 5.10
N ASN A 162 11.39 5.94 4.78
CA ASN A 162 10.24 5.09 5.01
C ASN A 162 10.55 3.85 5.86
N ASP A 163 11.68 3.83 6.56
CA ASP A 163 12.14 2.70 7.39
C ASP A 163 11.17 2.29 8.49
N ASN A 164 10.37 3.24 8.99
CA ASN A 164 9.35 3.02 10.02
C ASN A 164 7.99 2.60 9.44
N ARG A 165 7.84 2.48 8.11
CA ARG A 165 6.64 1.96 7.46
C ARG A 165 6.63 0.44 7.51
N TRP A 166 5.49 -0.17 7.21
CA TRP A 166 5.37 -1.62 7.16
C TRP A 166 5.32 -2.10 5.72
N VAL A 167 5.79 -3.33 5.52
CA VAL A 167 5.51 -4.12 4.32
C VAL A 167 4.45 -5.15 4.66
N LEU A 168 3.55 -5.45 3.73
CA LEU A 168 2.67 -6.60 3.85
C LEU A 168 3.37 -7.82 3.28
N ALA A 169 3.56 -8.82 4.12
CA ALA A 169 4.11 -10.10 3.74
C ALA A 169 3.02 -11.15 3.63
N GLU A 170 3.21 -12.09 2.72
CA GLU A 170 2.42 -13.30 2.56
C GLU A 170 3.30 -14.51 2.86
N TYR A 171 2.92 -15.28 3.87
CA TYR A 171 3.53 -16.57 4.19
C TYR A 171 2.73 -17.70 3.57
N ARG A 172 3.43 -18.63 2.92
CA ARG A 172 2.85 -19.86 2.38
C ARG A 172 3.56 -21.07 2.94
N ALA A 173 2.80 -22.09 3.32
CA ALA A 173 3.34 -23.41 3.64
C ALA A 173 2.42 -24.50 3.08
N ASN A 174 3.01 -25.57 2.55
CA ASN A 174 2.26 -26.67 1.96
C ASN A 174 2.05 -27.78 2.98
N TYR A 175 0.82 -28.31 3.05
CA TYR A 175 0.53 -29.49 3.84
C TYR A 175 0.87 -30.73 3.04
N SER A 176 1.80 -31.55 3.54
CA SER A 176 2.06 -32.88 2.98
C SER A 176 0.87 -33.84 3.18
N THR A 177 0.10 -33.64 4.25
CA THR A 177 -1.12 -34.38 4.58
C THR A 177 -2.25 -33.40 4.89
N PRO A 178 -3.48 -33.60 4.38
CA PRO A 178 -4.61 -32.71 4.68
C PRO A 178 -4.77 -32.47 6.19
N PRO A 179 -4.93 -31.21 6.63
CA PRO A 179 -5.13 -30.92 8.05
C PRO A 179 -6.53 -31.35 8.51
N LEU A 180 -6.59 -31.88 9.73
CA LEU A 180 -7.85 -32.19 10.41
C LEU A 180 -8.39 -30.94 11.11
N LEU A 181 -9.71 -30.73 11.06
CA LEU A 181 -10.34 -29.55 11.66
C LEU A 181 -10.09 -29.45 13.17
N SER A 182 -10.06 -30.60 13.85
CA SER A 182 -9.76 -30.70 15.29
C SER A 182 -8.40 -30.11 15.71
N THR A 183 -7.40 -30.07 14.83
CA THR A 183 -6.04 -29.56 15.17
C THR A 183 -5.89 -28.05 15.01
N LEU A 184 -6.89 -27.37 14.43
CA LEU A 184 -6.80 -25.97 14.01
C LEU A 184 -7.34 -24.95 15.02
N SER A 185 -7.95 -25.41 16.13
CA SER A 185 -8.76 -24.58 17.03
C SER A 185 -8.01 -23.87 18.17
N SER A 186 -6.68 -23.95 18.22
CA SER A 186 -5.87 -23.38 19.31
C SER A 186 -4.52 -22.84 18.83
N ALA A 187 -3.51 -22.74 19.70
CA ALA A 187 -2.16 -22.32 19.30
C ALA A 187 -1.66 -23.17 18.13
N TYR A 188 -1.51 -22.53 16.98
CA TYR A 188 -1.31 -23.20 15.71
C TYR A 188 0.09 -22.92 15.15
N THR A 189 0.76 -23.98 14.71
CA THR A 189 2.04 -23.89 14.00
C THR A 189 1.82 -24.43 12.58
N PRO A 190 2.05 -23.63 11.53
CA PRO A 190 1.92 -24.09 10.16
C PRO A 190 2.97 -25.16 9.83
N PRO A 191 2.76 -25.93 8.75
CA PRO A 191 3.74 -26.90 8.28
C PRO A 191 5.13 -26.27 8.06
N ALA A 192 6.17 -27.07 8.28
CA ALA A 192 7.54 -26.64 8.04
C ALA A 192 7.80 -26.32 6.56
N GLY A 193 8.86 -25.55 6.30
CA GLY A 193 9.28 -25.19 4.94
C GLY A 193 8.53 -24.01 4.33
N GLY A 194 7.65 -23.34 5.09
CA GLY A 194 6.97 -22.16 4.60
C GLY A 194 7.87 -20.95 4.42
N GLN A 195 7.51 -20.08 3.48
CA GLN A 195 8.28 -18.90 3.10
C GLN A 195 7.39 -17.66 3.01
N GLY A 196 7.92 -16.52 3.45
CA GLY A 196 7.27 -15.23 3.33
C GLY A 196 7.72 -14.47 2.09
N ARG A 197 6.77 -13.89 1.36
CA ARG A 197 6.98 -13.08 0.15
C ARG A 197 6.38 -11.69 0.34
N LEU A 198 7.03 -10.69 -0.22
CA LEU A 198 6.53 -9.33 -0.25
C LEU A 198 5.26 -9.28 -1.12
N LEU A 199 4.20 -8.67 -0.60
CA LEU A 199 2.97 -8.42 -1.34
C LEU A 199 2.79 -6.92 -1.64
N LEU A 200 3.04 -6.05 -0.64
CA LEU A 200 2.77 -4.63 -0.74
C LEU A 200 3.76 -3.84 0.12
N ASP A 201 4.32 -2.76 -0.41
CA ASP A 201 5.18 -1.83 0.35
C ASP A 201 4.36 -0.67 0.93
N TYR A 202 4.95 0.05 1.89
CA TYR A 202 4.41 1.27 2.50
C TYR A 202 3.05 1.11 3.19
N VAL A 203 2.71 -0.09 3.67
CA VAL A 203 1.52 -0.31 4.48
C VAL A 203 1.59 0.54 5.74
N GLN A 204 0.49 1.22 6.03
CA GLN A 204 0.42 2.14 7.14
C GLN A 204 0.49 1.40 8.49
N PRO A 205 1.46 1.73 9.36
CA PRO A 205 1.51 1.24 10.72
C PRO A 205 0.34 1.74 11.56
N THR A 206 -0.13 0.93 12.52
CA THR A 206 -1.11 1.36 13.52
C THR A 206 -0.66 2.60 14.29
N ALA A 207 0.65 2.73 14.55
CA ALA A 207 1.24 3.90 15.21
C ALA A 207 1.17 5.20 14.39
N LEU A 208 1.01 5.11 13.07
CA LEU A 208 0.87 6.26 12.16
C LEU A 208 -0.59 6.45 11.69
N ALA A 209 -1.49 5.57 12.11
CA ALA A 209 -2.92 5.65 11.83
C ALA A 209 -3.60 6.70 12.73
N LEU A 210 -4.77 7.20 12.32
CA LEU A 210 -5.54 8.08 13.20
C LEU A 210 -6.19 7.23 14.30
N ALA A 211 -6.52 7.86 15.42
CA ALA A 211 -7.31 7.19 16.45
C ALA A 211 -8.66 6.73 15.85
N GLY A 212 -9.01 5.46 16.08
CA GLY A 212 -10.22 4.86 15.54
C GLY A 212 -10.10 4.34 14.10
N THR A 213 -8.92 4.41 13.46
CA THR A 213 -8.73 3.78 12.14
C THR A 213 -8.92 2.26 12.27
N PRO A 214 -9.74 1.63 11.40
CA PRO A 214 -9.92 0.18 11.41
C PRO A 214 -8.61 -0.59 11.25
N THR A 215 -8.51 -1.76 11.87
CA THR A 215 -7.34 -2.64 11.73
C THR A 215 -7.24 -3.21 10.32
N LEU A 216 -6.02 -3.51 9.86
CA LEU A 216 -5.73 -4.02 8.52
C LEU A 216 -6.64 -5.19 8.11
N PHE A 217 -6.93 -6.06 9.07
CA PHE A 217 -7.89 -7.15 8.94
C PHE A 217 -8.91 -7.06 10.06
N VAL A 218 -10.19 -7.18 9.72
CA VAL A 218 -11.29 -7.36 10.66
C VAL A 218 -12.01 -8.63 10.24
N GLN A 219 -12.18 -9.58 11.16
CA GLN A 219 -12.82 -10.86 10.88
C GLN A 219 -14.05 -11.05 11.75
N GLN A 220 -15.13 -11.50 11.13
CA GLN A 220 -16.28 -12.06 11.81
C GLN A 220 -16.15 -13.58 11.82
N ASP A 221 -16.07 -14.16 13.01
CA ASP A 221 -15.99 -15.61 13.19
C ASP A 221 -17.34 -16.28 12.98
N ALA A 222 -17.31 -17.57 12.66
CA ALA A 222 -18.50 -18.41 12.66
C ALA A 222 -19.13 -18.46 14.07
N PRO A 223 -20.46 -18.67 14.17
CA PRO A 223 -21.11 -18.95 15.44
C PRO A 223 -20.43 -20.11 16.17
N ALA A 224 -20.46 -20.08 17.50
CA ALA A 224 -19.81 -21.12 18.29
C ALA A 224 -20.40 -22.52 17.98
N PRO A 225 -19.54 -23.55 17.83
CA PRO A 225 -18.09 -23.51 17.96
C PRO A 225 -17.40 -23.02 16.67
N ALA A 226 -16.49 -22.05 16.80
CA ALA A 226 -15.89 -21.30 15.66
C ALA A 226 -14.99 -22.14 14.72
N ASN A 227 -14.71 -23.38 15.10
CA ASN A 227 -13.99 -24.35 14.27
C ASN A 227 -14.88 -24.95 13.18
N VAL A 228 -16.20 -25.02 13.36
CA VAL A 228 -17.13 -25.50 12.34
C VAL A 228 -17.59 -24.32 11.50
N GLN A 229 -17.09 -24.24 10.26
CA GLN A 229 -17.33 -23.11 9.38
C GLN A 229 -18.19 -23.52 8.20
N ALA A 230 -19.23 -22.74 7.92
CA ALA A 230 -20.09 -22.89 6.75
C ALA A 230 -19.98 -21.64 5.86
N SER A 231 -20.28 -21.80 4.57
CA SER A 231 -20.32 -20.68 3.63
C SER A 231 -21.27 -19.58 4.15
N GLY A 232 -20.80 -18.32 4.16
CA GLY A 232 -21.54 -17.18 4.69
C GLY A 232 -21.49 -16.98 6.21
N SER A 233 -20.96 -17.93 6.99
CA SER A 233 -20.82 -17.78 8.45
C SER A 233 -19.60 -16.97 8.88
N VAL A 234 -18.60 -16.85 8.00
CA VAL A 234 -17.35 -16.12 8.23
C VAL A 234 -17.24 -14.99 7.21
N SER A 235 -16.79 -13.83 7.67
CA SER A 235 -16.43 -12.71 6.79
C SER A 235 -15.09 -12.10 7.19
N VAL A 236 -14.34 -11.63 6.19
CA VAL A 236 -13.06 -10.96 6.38
C VAL A 236 -13.11 -9.63 5.65
N THR A 237 -12.95 -8.53 6.40
CA THR A 237 -12.81 -7.19 5.87
C THR A 237 -11.34 -6.79 5.83
N LEU A 238 -10.89 -6.42 4.65
CA LEU A 238 -9.55 -5.94 4.34
C LEU A 238 -9.56 -4.41 4.34
N ASN A 239 -8.88 -3.78 5.28
CA ASN A 239 -8.83 -2.33 5.43
C ASN A 239 -7.41 -1.84 5.15
N PHE A 240 -7.07 -1.57 3.88
CA PHE A 240 -5.70 -1.14 3.58
C PHE A 240 -5.59 0.36 3.47
N ALA A 241 -4.50 0.86 4.03
CA ALA A 241 -4.01 2.20 3.84
C ALA A 241 -2.50 2.15 3.63
N LEU A 242 -2.01 3.00 2.75
CA LEU A 242 -0.58 3.19 2.47
C LEU A 242 -0.15 4.54 3.02
N SER A 243 1.07 4.61 3.53
CA SER A 243 1.71 5.85 3.96
C SER A 243 3.15 5.87 3.52
N ARG A 244 3.50 6.79 2.62
CA ARG A 244 4.86 6.98 2.10
C ARG A 244 5.31 8.41 2.29
N GLN A 245 6.52 8.58 2.80
CA GLN A 245 7.21 9.86 2.89
C GLN A 245 7.94 10.13 1.58
N LEU A 246 7.64 11.28 0.96
CA LEU A 246 8.21 11.74 -0.29
C LEU A 246 8.68 13.19 -0.10
N ARG A 247 9.99 13.42 -0.23
CA ARG A 247 10.58 14.78 -0.24
C ARG A 247 10.15 15.65 0.95
N GLY A 248 10.11 15.05 2.15
CA GLY A 248 9.74 15.74 3.40
C GLY A 248 8.24 15.82 3.71
N SER A 249 7.37 15.36 2.80
CA SER A 249 5.92 15.29 3.01
C SER A 249 5.43 13.86 3.13
N VAL A 250 4.45 13.61 3.99
CA VAL A 250 3.80 12.30 4.10
C VAL A 250 2.59 12.24 3.17
N MET A 251 2.65 11.32 2.22
CA MET A 251 1.54 10.94 1.37
C MET A 251 0.80 9.75 2.02
N ASN A 252 -0.50 9.91 2.26
CA ASN A 252 -1.36 8.83 2.74
C ASN A 252 -2.37 8.48 1.65
N LEU A 253 -2.68 7.19 1.55
CA LEU A 253 -3.69 6.67 0.65
C LEU A 253 -4.58 5.67 1.42
N PRO A 254 -5.90 5.89 1.54
CA PRO A 254 -6.65 7.08 1.11
C PRO A 254 -6.12 8.41 1.68
N GLY A 255 -6.35 9.49 0.92
CA GLY A 255 -5.98 10.84 1.37
C GLY A 255 -6.77 11.24 2.62
N ARG A 256 -6.08 11.82 3.61
CA ARG A 256 -6.69 12.24 4.88
C ARG A 256 -6.36 13.71 5.19
N GLY A 257 -7.35 14.44 5.69
CA GLY A 257 -7.25 15.79 6.22
C GLY A 257 -7.72 15.86 7.68
N ALA A 258 -7.73 17.07 8.27
CA ALA A 258 -8.05 17.27 9.68
C ALA A 258 -9.48 16.84 10.08
N SER A 259 -10.40 16.76 9.12
CA SER A 259 -11.80 16.38 9.33
C SER A 259 -12.17 14.99 8.80
N THR A 260 -11.21 14.24 8.24
CA THR A 260 -11.50 12.92 7.65
C THR A 260 -11.89 11.92 8.74
N PRO A 261 -13.10 11.32 8.70
CA PRO A 261 -13.48 10.27 9.62
C PRO A 261 -12.51 9.09 9.56
N ALA A 262 -12.24 8.45 10.70
CA ALA A 262 -11.25 7.37 10.76
C ALA A 262 -11.60 6.18 9.85
N ALA A 263 -12.89 5.90 9.64
CA ALA A 263 -13.35 4.86 8.71
C ALA A 263 -13.00 5.15 7.24
N ASP A 264 -12.90 6.42 6.86
CA ASP A 264 -12.59 6.86 5.49
C ASP A 264 -11.07 6.92 5.24
N THR A 265 -10.25 6.63 6.25
CA THR A 265 -8.79 6.59 6.14
C THR A 265 -8.26 5.28 5.58
N VAL A 266 -9.14 4.34 5.23
CA VAL A 266 -8.79 3.01 4.70
C VAL A 266 -9.67 2.69 3.51
N ARG A 267 -9.17 1.85 2.60
CA ARG A 267 -9.98 1.25 1.55
C ARG A 267 -10.44 -0.12 2.02
N ALA A 268 -11.74 -0.27 2.25
CA ALA A 268 -12.34 -1.48 2.78
C ALA A 268 -12.85 -2.42 1.68
N VAL A 269 -12.58 -3.72 1.80
CA VAL A 269 -13.18 -4.78 0.98
C VAL A 269 -13.59 -5.94 1.87
N THR A 270 -14.87 -6.29 1.90
CA THR A 270 -15.38 -7.45 2.66
C THR A 270 -15.50 -8.67 1.77
N VAL A 271 -14.99 -9.80 2.24
CA VAL A 271 -14.93 -11.08 1.52
C VAL A 271 -15.60 -12.16 2.35
N PHE A 272 -16.43 -12.96 1.69
CA PHE A 272 -17.04 -14.17 2.25
C PHE A 272 -16.39 -15.38 1.56
N PRO A 273 -15.61 -16.20 2.30
CA PRO A 273 -15.05 -17.44 1.76
C PRO A 273 -16.13 -18.41 1.30
N ARG A 274 -15.90 -19.09 0.17
CA ARG A 274 -16.92 -19.92 -0.50
C ARG A 274 -16.79 -21.42 -0.21
N ASN A 275 -15.58 -21.88 0.12
CA ASN A 275 -15.26 -23.31 0.19
C ASN A 275 -15.22 -23.85 1.63
N LEU A 276 -15.80 -23.11 2.58
CA LEU A 276 -15.82 -23.46 4.00
C LEU A 276 -16.57 -24.77 4.24
N GLY A 277 -16.07 -25.57 5.19
CA GLY A 277 -16.71 -26.83 5.60
C GLY A 277 -16.31 -28.04 4.76
N SER A 278 -15.32 -27.91 3.88
CA SER A 278 -14.81 -29.00 3.03
C SER A 278 -13.64 -29.78 3.65
N LEU A 279 -13.12 -29.37 4.81
CA LEU A 279 -12.11 -30.12 5.55
C LEU A 279 -12.74 -31.29 6.30
N ALA A 280 -12.00 -32.38 6.41
CA ALA A 280 -12.40 -33.51 7.24
C ALA A 280 -12.47 -33.08 8.73
N PRO A 281 -13.49 -33.56 9.47
CA PRO A 281 -13.66 -33.23 10.90
C PRO A 281 -12.45 -33.63 11.75
#